data_AF-A0AAP3EL66-F1
#
_entry.id   AF-A0AAP3EL66-F1
#
_cell.length_a   1.000
_cell.length_b   1.000
_cell.length_c   1.000
_cell.angle_alpha   90.00
_cell.angle_beta   90.00
_cell.angle_gamma   90.00
#
_symmetry.space_group_name_H-M   'P 1'
#
loop_
_entity.id
_entity.type
_entity.pdbx_description
1 polymer ?
#
loop_
_entity_poly.entity_id
_entity_poly.type
_entity_poly.pdbx_seq_one_letter_code
_entity_poly.pdbx_strand_id
1 'polypeptide(L)'
;AQYLLSHNIIPYIYVLTDVRFLHQRRDDFYKFSQRSRYTIVNVDVYEHASEEDKRYILQNCLVLRSFYRREKGGLIKKIKFNILSRIHKELLISVPFSKKGRLVGFCKDINLGYCSCHTVAFAAIQIAYSLKYARIICSGLDLTGSCSRFYDEDKNPMPSELTRDL
;
A
#
# COMPACT_ATOMS: atom_id res chain seq x y z
N ALA A 1 4.24 4.51 13.18
CA ALA A 1 5.49 3.77 13.51
C ALA A 1 6.26 4.41 14.66
N GLN A 2 6.19 5.73 14.86
CA GLN A 2 6.89 6.43 15.94
C GLN A 2 6.66 5.83 17.34
N TYR A 3 5.41 5.51 17.68
CA TYR A 3 5.06 4.86 18.95
C TYR A 3 5.77 3.51 19.14
N LEU A 4 5.87 2.68 18.10
CA LEU A 4 6.55 1.39 18.18
C LEU A 4 8.04 1.60 18.47
N LEU A 5 8.66 2.53 17.75
CA LEU A 5 10.08 2.82 17.89
C LEU A 5 10.44 3.46 19.24
N SER A 6 9.57 4.26 19.84
CA SER A 6 9.79 4.82 21.17
C SER A 6 9.71 3.77 22.27
N HIS A 7 9.05 2.65 22.01
CA HIS A 7 8.95 1.50 22.92
C HIS A 7 9.92 0.36 22.52
N ASN A 8 10.94 0.67 21.71
CA ASN A 8 11.95 -0.28 21.23
C ASN A 8 11.37 -1.49 20.46
N ILE A 9 10.17 -1.33 19.88
CA ILE A 9 9.55 -2.33 19.01
C ILE A 9 9.99 -2.05 17.58
N ILE A 10 10.86 -2.91 17.06
CA ILE A 10 11.40 -2.83 15.70
C ILE A 10 10.38 -3.43 14.71
N PRO A 11 9.85 -2.65 13.74
CA PRO A 11 8.99 -3.20 12.72
C PRO A 11 9.77 -4.20 11.84
N TYR A 12 9.20 -5.38 11.65
CA TYR A 12 9.81 -6.37 10.75
C TYR A 12 9.70 -5.92 9.29
N ILE A 13 8.51 -5.45 8.88
CA ILE A 13 8.26 -4.86 7.56
C ILE A 13 7.63 -3.49 7.75
N TYR A 14 8.18 -2.49 7.07
CA TYR A 14 7.57 -1.17 6.88
C TYR A 14 7.13 -1.01 5.43
N VAL A 15 5.91 -0.53 5.20
CA VAL A 15 5.32 -0.39 3.86
C VAL A 15 4.96 1.07 3.62
N LEU A 16 5.41 1.63 2.50
CA LEU A 16 5.07 2.97 2.05
C LEU A 16 4.46 2.93 0.64
N THR A 17 3.21 3.40 0.51
CA THR A 17 2.53 3.48 -0.80
C THR A 17 1.99 4.87 -1.14
N ASP A 18 2.04 5.84 -0.23
CA ASP A 18 1.55 7.21 -0.44
C ASP A 18 2.72 8.15 -0.79
N VAL A 19 2.72 8.66 -2.02
CA VAL A 19 3.71 9.62 -2.55
C VAL A 19 3.78 10.87 -1.67
N ARG A 20 2.64 11.36 -1.18
CA ARG A 20 2.59 12.59 -0.37
C ARG A 20 3.28 12.41 0.96
N PHE A 21 3.25 11.20 1.53
CA PHE A 21 3.94 10.91 2.78
C PHE A 21 5.46 11.05 2.60
N LEU A 22 6.04 10.55 1.50
CA LEU A 22 7.47 10.74 1.25
C LEU A 22 7.83 12.23 1.17
N HIS A 23 7.02 13.04 0.49
CA HIS A 23 7.30 14.48 0.34
C HIS A 23 7.11 15.28 1.63
N GLN A 24 6.05 15.01 2.39
CA GLN A 24 5.67 15.82 3.55
C GLN A 24 6.24 15.30 4.88
N ARG A 25 6.72 14.05 4.87
CA ARG A 25 7.22 13.30 6.03
C ARG A 25 8.47 12.50 5.68
N ARG A 26 9.36 13.12 4.91
CA ARG A 26 10.62 12.52 4.45
C ARG A 26 11.45 11.98 5.60
N ASP A 27 11.71 12.77 6.63
CA ASP A 27 12.54 12.35 7.77
C ASP A 27 11.94 11.16 8.53
N ASP A 28 10.60 11.14 8.67
CA ASP A 28 9.89 10.00 9.25
C ASP A 28 10.05 8.75 8.37
N PHE A 29 9.96 8.88 7.04
CA PHE A 29 10.24 7.76 6.14
C PHE A 29 11.64 7.20 6.34
N TYR A 30 12.68 8.05 6.37
CA TYR A 30 14.06 7.60 6.59
C TYR A 30 14.21 6.91 7.95
N LYS A 31 13.69 7.53 9.01
CA LYS A 31 13.73 6.99 10.37
C LYS A 31 13.05 5.62 10.47
N PHE A 32 11.87 5.48 9.87
CA PHE A 32 11.12 4.22 9.90
C PHE A 32 11.78 3.17 9.03
N SER A 33 12.29 3.55 7.86
CA SER A 33 13.00 2.65 6.95
C SER A 33 14.27 2.10 7.58
N GLN A 34 15.14 2.96 8.11
CA GLN A 34 16.42 2.56 8.73
C GLN A 34 16.25 1.67 9.96
N ARG A 35 15.14 1.80 10.68
CA ARG A 35 14.86 0.99 11.88
C ARG A 35 14.05 -0.25 11.58
N SER A 36 13.52 -0.42 10.37
CA SER A 36 12.77 -1.62 10.00
C SER A 36 13.70 -2.64 9.36
N ARG A 37 13.42 -3.93 9.54
CA ARG A 37 14.26 -4.98 8.91
C ARG A 37 14.09 -5.02 7.39
N TYR A 38 12.87 -4.80 6.92
CA TYR A 38 12.55 -4.69 5.51
C TYR A 38 11.68 -3.47 5.27
N THR A 39 11.99 -2.71 4.23
CA THR A 39 11.16 -1.61 3.75
C THR A 39 10.67 -1.91 2.35
N ILE A 40 9.35 -1.83 2.15
CA ILE A 40 8.70 -2.03 0.85
C ILE A 40 8.07 -0.71 0.42
N VAL A 41 8.43 -0.24 -0.77
CA VAL A 41 7.96 1.00 -1.36
C VAL A 41 7.27 0.66 -2.68
N ASN A 42 6.09 1.22 -2.97
CA ASN A 42 5.50 0.99 -4.29
C ASN A 42 6.21 1.79 -5.39
N VAL A 43 6.05 1.34 -6.65
CA VAL A 43 6.61 2.05 -7.82
C VAL A 43 6.20 3.51 -7.88
N ASP A 44 4.96 3.84 -7.50
CA ASP A 44 4.45 5.21 -7.56
C ASP A 44 5.28 6.15 -6.66
N VAL A 45 5.57 5.74 -5.43
CA VAL A 45 6.45 6.49 -4.52
C VAL A 45 7.86 6.60 -5.09
N TYR A 46 8.42 5.51 -5.63
CA TYR A 46 9.75 5.53 -6.25
C TYR A 46 9.84 6.48 -7.47
N GLU A 47 8.87 6.44 -8.38
CA GLU A 47 8.88 7.25 -9.61
C GLU A 47 8.80 8.75 -9.33
N HIS A 48 8.04 9.14 -8.29
CA HIS A 48 7.83 10.54 -7.91
C HIS A 48 8.84 11.04 -6.87
N ALA A 49 9.73 10.17 -6.37
CA ALA A 49 10.76 10.54 -5.40
C ALA A 49 11.83 11.46 -6.02
N SER A 50 12.52 12.23 -5.17
CA SER A 50 13.71 12.97 -5.59
C SER A 50 14.84 12.02 -6.03
N GLU A 51 15.83 12.49 -6.78
CA GLU A 51 16.96 11.65 -7.18
C GLU A 51 17.80 11.12 -6.00
N GLU A 52 17.82 11.86 -4.88
CA GLU A 52 18.40 11.37 -3.63
C GLU A 52 17.58 10.23 -3.03
N ASP A 53 16.27 10.42 -2.93
CA ASP A 53 15.35 9.43 -2.37
C ASP A 53 15.30 8.16 -3.24
N LYS A 54 15.34 8.29 -4.57
CA LYS A 54 15.43 7.15 -5.50
C LYS A 54 16.66 6.30 -5.23
N ARG A 55 17.83 6.95 -5.08
CA ARG A 55 19.10 6.25 -4.75
C ARG A 55 18.98 5.53 -3.41
N TYR A 56 18.43 6.20 -2.40
CA TYR A 56 18.20 5.57 -1.10
C TYR A 56 17.25 4.36 -1.18
N ILE A 57 16.12 4.49 -1.90
CA ILE A 57 15.13 3.43 -2.09
C ILE A 57 15.77 2.22 -2.79
N LEU A 58 16.53 2.41 -3.87
CA LEU A 58 17.18 1.31 -4.58
C LEU A 58 18.23 0.59 -3.74
N GLN A 59 18.90 1.30 -2.83
CA GLN A 59 19.93 0.72 -1.97
C GLN A 59 19.36 0.01 -0.73
N ASN A 60 18.22 0.48 -0.20
CA ASN A 60 17.75 0.08 1.14
C ASN A 60 16.34 -0.53 1.17
N CYS A 61 15.59 -0.47 0.06
CA CYS A 61 14.19 -0.86 0.01
C CYS A 61 13.90 -1.85 -1.12
N LEU A 62 12.78 -2.55 -1.00
CA LEU A 62 12.19 -3.36 -2.07
C LEU A 62 11.13 -2.53 -2.80
N VAL A 63 11.20 -2.49 -4.14
CA VAL A 63 10.23 -1.75 -4.96
C VAL A 63 9.12 -2.68 -5.46
N LEU A 64 7.90 -2.42 -5.04
CA LEU A 64 6.72 -3.22 -5.34
C LEU A 64 5.87 -2.61 -6.46
N ARG A 65 5.61 -3.40 -7.50
CA ARG A 65 4.74 -2.99 -8.63
C ARG A 65 3.27 -3.16 -8.29
N SER A 66 2.45 -2.20 -8.72
CA SER A 66 1.00 -2.35 -8.71
C SER A 66 0.58 -3.21 -9.91
N PHE A 67 -0.24 -4.24 -9.69
CA PHE A 67 -0.87 -5.02 -10.77
C PHE A 67 -1.85 -4.15 -11.57
N TYR A 68 -2.64 -3.35 -10.85
CA TYR A 68 -3.39 -2.23 -11.41
C TYR A 68 -3.42 -1.08 -10.39
N ARG A 69 -3.72 0.14 -10.87
CA ARG A 69 -4.10 1.28 -10.02
C ARG A 69 -5.63 1.40 -9.93
N ARG A 70 -6.15 2.13 -8.94
CA ARG A 70 -7.59 2.33 -8.74
C ARG A 70 -8.27 2.72 -10.05
N GLU A 71 -9.15 1.85 -10.52
CA GLU A 71 -9.73 1.95 -11.86
C GLU A 71 -11.25 1.76 -11.82
N LYS A 72 -11.95 2.44 -12.74
CA LYS A 72 -13.37 2.16 -13.00
C LYS A 72 -13.51 0.86 -13.77
N GLY A 73 -14.66 0.20 -13.59
CA GLY A 73 -15.07 -0.98 -14.35
C GLY A 73 -15.35 -0.69 -15.82
N GLY A 74 -16.08 -1.59 -16.46
CA GLY A 74 -16.38 -1.52 -17.89
C GLY A 74 -16.28 -2.89 -18.56
N LEU A 75 -17.10 -3.13 -19.58
CA LEU A 75 -17.17 -4.41 -20.31
C LEU A 75 -15.80 -4.88 -20.81
N ILE A 76 -15.03 -4.00 -21.46
CA ILE A 76 -13.69 -4.33 -22.00
C ILE A 76 -12.75 -4.78 -20.88
N LYS A 77 -12.71 -4.04 -19.77
CA LYS A 77 -11.88 -4.39 -18.62
C LYS A 77 -12.33 -5.68 -17.96
N LYS A 78 -13.64 -5.90 -17.87
CA LYS A 78 -14.19 -7.13 -17.30
C LYS A 78 -13.71 -8.35 -18.09
N ILE A 79 -13.77 -8.29 -19.42
CA ILE A 79 -13.26 -9.38 -20.28
C ILE A 79 -11.75 -9.56 -20.06
N LYS A 80 -10.96 -8.48 -20.17
CA LYS A 80 -9.50 -8.51 -19.98
C LYS A 80 -9.10 -9.14 -18.64
N PHE A 81 -9.65 -8.64 -17.54
CA PHE A 81 -9.26 -9.08 -16.20
C PHE A 81 -9.82 -10.46 -15.84
N ASN A 82 -10.96 -10.87 -16.40
CA ASN A 82 -11.45 -12.25 -16.26
C ASN A 82 -10.55 -13.27 -16.96
N ILE A 83 -9.94 -12.91 -18.08
CA ILE A 83 -8.94 -13.77 -18.75
C ILE A 83 -7.68 -13.83 -17.89
N LEU A 84 -7.18 -12.68 -17.40
CA LEU A 84 -6.00 -12.62 -16.56
C LEU A 84 -6.16 -13.41 -15.25
N SER A 85 -7.30 -13.33 -14.57
CA SER A 85 -7.54 -14.12 -13.34
C SER A 85 -7.68 -15.63 -13.60
N ARG A 86 -8.04 -16.03 -14.82
CA ARG A 86 -8.04 -17.44 -15.21
C ARG A 86 -6.62 -17.97 -15.39
N ILE A 87 -5.71 -17.14 -15.92
CA ILE A 87 -4.29 -17.46 -16.10
C ILE A 87 -3.56 -17.44 -14.75
N HIS A 88 -3.75 -16.36 -13.98
CA HIS A 88 -3.14 -16.16 -12.67
C HIS A 88 -4.16 -16.48 -11.58
N LYS A 89 -4.21 -17.73 -11.11
CA LYS A 89 -5.13 -18.16 -10.03
C LYS A 89 -4.89 -17.45 -8.69
N GLU A 90 -3.73 -16.83 -8.54
CA GLU A 90 -3.40 -16.01 -7.38
C GLU A 90 -4.05 -14.61 -7.44
N LEU A 91 -4.54 -14.19 -8.60
CA LEU A 91 -5.25 -12.93 -8.79
C LEU A 91 -6.77 -13.13 -8.61
N LEU A 92 -7.28 -12.64 -7.48
CA LEU A 92 -8.72 -12.53 -7.24
C LEU A 92 -9.16 -11.16 -7.73
N ILE A 93 -10.08 -11.08 -8.69
CA ILE A 93 -10.53 -9.78 -9.22
C ILE A 93 -12.02 -9.80 -9.56
N SER A 94 -12.70 -8.72 -9.17
CA SER A 94 -14.08 -8.42 -9.48
C SER A 94 -14.15 -7.11 -10.24
N VAL A 95 -14.67 -7.18 -11.47
CA VAL A 95 -14.80 -6.01 -12.34
C VAL A 95 -16.29 -5.76 -12.64
N PRO A 96 -16.83 -4.59 -12.26
CA PRO A 96 -18.18 -4.19 -12.63
C PRO A 96 -18.33 -4.02 -14.14
N PHE A 97 -19.49 -4.36 -14.69
CA PHE A 97 -19.81 -4.11 -16.10
C PHE A 97 -19.91 -2.60 -16.41
N SER A 98 -20.46 -1.83 -15.47
CA SER A 98 -20.63 -0.39 -15.58
C SER A 98 -19.36 0.36 -15.19
N LYS A 99 -19.08 1.49 -15.85
CA LYS A 99 -18.04 2.45 -15.46
C LYS A 99 -18.40 3.23 -14.18
N LYS A 100 -19.62 3.08 -13.65
CA LYS A 100 -20.02 3.67 -12.36
C LYS A 100 -19.36 2.96 -11.18
N GLY A 101 -19.13 1.65 -11.28
CA GLY A 101 -18.45 0.87 -10.24
C GLY A 101 -16.93 0.89 -10.38
N ARG A 102 -16.23 0.67 -9.27
CA ARG A 102 -14.78 0.47 -9.24
C ARG A 102 -14.44 -1.01 -9.26
N LEU A 103 -13.33 -1.36 -9.91
CA LEU A 103 -12.81 -2.71 -9.82
C LEU A 103 -12.20 -2.95 -8.43
N VAL A 104 -12.29 -4.19 -7.97
CA VAL A 104 -11.74 -4.64 -6.69
C VAL A 104 -10.97 -5.92 -6.94
N GLY A 105 -9.81 -6.07 -6.32
CA GLY A 105 -8.98 -7.23 -6.52
C GLY A 105 -7.98 -7.39 -5.40
N PHE A 106 -7.47 -8.60 -5.28
CA PHE A 106 -6.53 -9.03 -4.26
C PHE A 106 -5.58 -10.03 -4.93
N CYS A 107 -4.28 -9.75 -4.86
CA CYS A 107 -3.27 -10.67 -5.36
C CYS A 107 -2.66 -11.45 -4.19
N LYS A 108 -2.73 -12.77 -4.29
CA LYS A 108 -2.16 -13.72 -3.32
C LYS A 108 -0.66 -13.96 -3.53
N ASP A 109 -0.12 -13.53 -4.68
CA ASP A 109 1.29 -13.64 -5.03
C ASP A 109 1.83 -12.28 -5.46
N ILE A 110 2.66 -11.69 -4.60
CA ILE A 110 3.16 -10.33 -4.77
C ILE A 110 4.16 -10.21 -5.93
N ASN A 111 4.68 -11.33 -6.47
CA ASN A 111 5.53 -11.33 -7.66
C ASN A 111 4.78 -10.83 -8.90
N LEU A 112 3.46 -11.01 -8.96
CA LEU A 112 2.59 -10.47 -10.01
C LEU A 112 2.27 -8.98 -9.80
N GLY A 113 2.64 -8.43 -8.65
CA GLY A 113 2.24 -7.11 -8.17
C GLY A 113 1.00 -7.15 -7.26
N TYR A 114 0.76 -6.04 -6.55
CA TYR A 114 -0.40 -5.91 -5.66
C TYR A 114 -1.55 -5.16 -6.33
N CYS A 115 -2.79 -5.50 -5.97
CA CYS A 115 -3.96 -4.73 -6.35
C CYS A 115 -4.05 -3.49 -5.46
N SER A 116 -3.91 -2.30 -6.06
CA SER A 116 -3.94 -1.04 -5.29
C SER A 116 -5.35 -0.49 -5.16
N CYS A 117 -5.73 -0.14 -3.92
CA CYS A 117 -6.95 0.60 -3.60
C CYS A 117 -6.67 1.83 -2.70
N HIS A 118 -5.45 2.38 -2.76
CA HIS A 118 -5.01 3.57 -1.99
C HIS A 118 -5.01 3.42 -0.46
N THR A 119 -5.11 2.21 0.07
CA THR A 119 -4.86 1.94 1.50
C THR A 119 -3.60 1.11 1.67
N VAL A 120 -2.67 1.64 2.48
CA VAL A 120 -1.41 0.97 2.84
C VAL A 120 -1.70 -0.39 3.50
N ALA A 121 -2.76 -0.47 4.31
CA ALA A 121 -3.14 -1.70 5.00
C ALA A 121 -3.48 -2.82 4.01
N PHE A 122 -4.16 -2.51 2.90
CA PHE A 122 -4.51 -3.51 1.90
C PHE A 122 -3.29 -4.01 1.12
N ALA A 123 -2.30 -3.15 0.89
CA ALA A 123 -1.01 -3.58 0.35
C ALA A 123 -0.27 -4.49 1.35
N ALA A 124 -0.22 -4.10 2.62
CA ALA A 124 0.43 -4.88 3.68
C ALA A 124 -0.20 -6.28 3.85
N ILE A 125 -1.53 -6.39 3.77
CA ILE A 125 -2.23 -7.68 3.84
C ILE A 125 -1.87 -8.58 2.64
N GLN A 126 -1.81 -8.03 1.43
CA GLN A 126 -1.39 -8.79 0.25
C GLN A 126 0.06 -9.29 0.36
N ILE A 127 0.97 -8.45 0.88
CA ILE A 127 2.35 -8.83 1.18
C ILE A 127 2.38 -9.98 2.19
N ALA A 128 1.69 -9.85 3.33
CA ALA A 128 1.65 -10.87 4.36
C ALA A 128 1.04 -12.19 3.86
N TYR A 129 0.00 -12.12 3.03
CA TYR A 129 -0.61 -13.29 2.41
C TYR A 129 0.37 -14.00 1.45
N SER A 130 1.07 -13.23 0.62
CA SER A 130 2.09 -13.75 -0.29
C SER A 130 3.26 -14.42 0.45
N LEU A 131 3.63 -13.89 1.62
CA LEU A 131 4.65 -14.45 2.52
C LEU A 131 4.14 -15.63 3.36
N LYS A 132 2.90 -16.10 3.13
CA LYS A 132 2.29 -17.28 3.77
C LYS A 132 2.14 -17.18 5.30
N TYR A 133 1.94 -15.97 5.82
CA TYR A 133 1.57 -15.81 7.22
C TYR A 133 0.21 -16.49 7.50
N ALA A 134 0.18 -17.42 8.46
CA ALA A 134 -1.02 -18.19 8.79
C ALA A 134 -2.12 -17.36 9.49
N ARG A 135 -1.74 -16.23 10.11
CA ARG A 135 -2.66 -15.33 10.81
C ARG A 135 -2.22 -13.89 10.58
N ILE A 136 -3.18 -13.03 10.20
CA ILE A 136 -2.98 -11.60 10.02
C ILE A 136 -3.92 -10.90 10.99
N ILE A 137 -3.35 -10.18 11.97
CA ILE A 137 -4.11 -9.40 12.94
C ILE A 137 -3.85 -7.93 12.62
N CYS A 138 -4.92 -7.19 12.36
CA CYS A 138 -4.83 -5.76 12.13
C CYS A 138 -5.13 -5.01 13.43
N SER A 139 -4.24 -4.09 13.83
CA SER A 139 -4.45 -3.20 14.96
C SER A 139 -4.28 -1.76 14.52
N GLY A 140 -5.14 -0.87 15.01
CA GLY A 140 -5.07 0.56 14.70
C GLY A 140 -5.43 0.92 13.25
N LEU A 141 -6.23 0.08 12.58
CA LEU A 141 -6.86 0.47 11.33
C LEU A 141 -8.07 1.35 11.63
N ASP A 142 -8.01 2.60 11.17
CA ASP A 142 -9.16 3.48 11.20
C ASP A 142 -10.07 3.18 10.00
N LEU A 143 -11.23 2.58 10.28
CA LEU A 143 -12.24 2.25 9.28
C LEU A 143 -13.33 3.32 9.18
N THR A 144 -13.44 4.20 10.18
CA THR A 144 -14.54 5.17 10.33
C THR A 144 -14.08 6.62 10.19
N GLY A 145 -12.78 6.88 10.14
CA GLY A 145 -12.20 8.22 10.07
C GLY A 145 -12.20 8.96 11.40
N SER A 146 -12.50 8.27 12.51
CA SER A 146 -12.73 8.88 13.83
C SER A 146 -11.60 8.60 14.82
N CYS A 147 -10.58 7.84 14.43
CA CYS A 147 -9.46 7.49 15.30
C CYS A 147 -8.27 8.42 15.06
N SER A 148 -7.60 8.83 16.15
CA SER A 148 -6.32 9.53 16.07
C SER A 148 -5.27 8.68 15.35
N ARG A 149 -4.51 9.26 14.44
CA ARG A 149 -3.46 8.55 13.69
C ARG A 149 -2.20 8.35 14.53
N PHE A 150 -1.36 7.41 14.09
CA PHE A 150 -0.10 7.05 14.77
C PHE A 150 1.08 8.01 14.56
N TYR A 151 0.85 9.17 13.96
CA TYR A 151 1.85 10.22 13.75
C TYR A 151 1.28 11.56 14.23
N ASP A 152 2.17 12.50 14.58
CA ASP A 152 1.82 13.79 15.17
C ASP A 152 0.81 14.55 14.27
N GLU A 153 -0.40 14.74 14.79
CA GLU A 153 -1.50 15.45 14.13
C GLU A 153 -1.51 16.95 14.43
N ASP A 154 -0.81 17.38 15.48
CA ASP A 154 -0.89 18.77 15.98
C ASP A 154 -0.15 19.74 15.06
N LYS A 155 0.94 19.29 14.43
CA LYS A 155 1.82 20.17 13.66
C LYS A 155 1.55 20.19 12.17
N ASN A 156 1.11 19.09 11.56
CA ASN A 156 0.95 19.01 10.10
C ASN A 156 0.09 17.81 9.65
N PRO A 157 -1.23 17.79 9.89
CA PRO A 157 -2.06 16.63 9.60
C PRO A 157 -2.13 16.34 8.09
N MET A 158 -1.93 15.07 7.71
CA MET A 158 -2.11 14.64 6.32
C MET A 158 -3.61 14.64 5.94
N PRO A 159 -4.02 15.02 4.72
CA PRO A 159 -5.40 14.92 4.30
C PRO A 159 -5.87 13.45 4.25
N SER A 160 -7.10 13.18 4.75
CA SER A 160 -7.74 11.86 4.61
C SER A 160 -8.39 11.71 3.23
N GLU A 161 -8.33 10.51 2.64
CA GLU A 161 -9.10 10.18 1.44
C GLU A 161 -10.32 9.29 1.72
N LEU A 162 -10.54 8.86 2.97
CA LEU A 162 -11.62 7.95 3.35
C LEU A 162 -13.02 8.48 2.95
N THR A 163 -13.25 9.79 3.09
CA THR A 163 -14.52 10.44 2.71
C THR A 163 -14.78 10.48 1.20
N ARG A 164 -13.78 10.22 0.35
CA ARG A 164 -13.96 10.10 -1.11
C ARG A 164 -14.37 8.69 -1.54
N ASP A 165 -14.38 7.75 -0.61
CA ASP A 165 -14.64 6.32 -0.82
C ASP A 165 -15.96 5.82 -0.20
N LEU A 166 -16.57 6.60 0.70
CA LEU A 166 -17.96 6.47 1.16
C LEU A 166 -18.90 7.24 0.22
#